data_AF-A0A534ADH2-F1
#
_entry.id   AF-A0A534ADH2-F1
#
_cell.length_a   1.000
_cell.length_b   1.000
_cell.length_c   1.000
_cell.angle_alpha   90.00
_cell.angle_beta   90.00
_cell.angle_gamma   90.00
#
_symmetry.space_group_name_H-M   'P 1'
#
loop_
_entity.id
_entity.type
_entity.pdbx_description
1 polymer ?
#
loop_
_entity_poly.entity_id
_entity_poly.type
_entity_poly.pdbx_seq_one_letter_code
_entity_poly.pdbx_strand_id
1 'polypeptide(L)'
;MHSSFRLLRLLAAAVVLSFAAACSSNAVKDNATTAPVKSPQQYDLVVLADKDGQFDYDGATLNAEDLRSHIRFRNETNQPVHTILLRRGEKQKITNDHVAGMAGVARDLKAEAYVEDNDGKLKVIAIRDDK
;
A
#
# COMPACT_ATOMS: atom_id res chain seq x y z
N MET A 1 -8.55 -33.57 -55.97
CA MET A 1 -9.40 -33.29 -54.79
C MET A 1 -9.01 -34.19 -53.64
N HIS A 2 -7.95 -33.85 -52.90
CA HIS A 2 -7.56 -34.52 -51.64
C HIS A 2 -6.63 -33.55 -50.91
N SER A 3 -7.13 -32.75 -49.97
CA SER A 3 -6.36 -32.18 -48.83
C SER A 3 -7.13 -31.10 -48.05
N SER A 4 -8.40 -31.36 -47.68
CA SER A 4 -9.19 -30.39 -46.91
C SER A 4 -9.42 -30.80 -45.44
N PHE A 5 -8.71 -31.81 -44.93
CA PHE A 5 -8.98 -32.38 -43.60
C PHE A 5 -7.76 -32.46 -42.65
N ARG A 6 -6.68 -31.73 -42.95
CA ARG A 6 -5.47 -31.65 -42.09
C ARG A 6 -5.20 -30.25 -41.52
N LEU A 7 -6.13 -29.32 -41.64
CA LEU A 7 -6.00 -27.94 -41.15
C LEU A 7 -6.61 -27.69 -39.76
N LEU A 8 -7.26 -28.70 -39.16
CA LEU A 8 -8.03 -28.52 -37.92
C LEU A 8 -7.30 -28.98 -36.63
N ARG A 9 -5.99 -29.24 -36.69
CA ARG A 9 -5.23 -29.79 -35.54
C ARG A 9 -3.86 -29.15 -35.30
N LEU A 10 -3.69 -27.89 -35.69
CA LEU A 10 -2.51 -27.12 -35.30
C LEU A 10 -2.94 -25.87 -34.52
N LEU A 11 -3.01 -26.06 -33.20
CA LEU A 11 -2.38 -25.20 -32.20
C LEU A 11 -2.81 -23.72 -32.26
N ALA A 12 -3.88 -23.24 -31.64
CA ALA A 12 -4.14 -23.27 -30.20
C ALA A 12 -2.90 -22.97 -29.32
N ALA A 13 -2.04 -22.00 -29.71
CA ALA A 13 -0.95 -21.51 -28.88
C ALA A 13 -0.43 -20.14 -29.35
N ALA A 14 -1.21 -19.08 -29.16
CA ALA A 14 -0.70 -17.70 -29.29
C ALA A 14 -1.62 -16.73 -28.52
N VAL A 15 -1.84 -17.01 -27.24
CA VAL A 15 -2.62 -16.15 -26.35
C VAL A 15 -1.71 -15.77 -25.19
N VAL A 16 -1.59 -14.44 -24.98
CA VAL A 16 -0.97 -13.73 -23.85
C VAL A 16 0.56 -13.66 -23.83
N LEU A 17 1.11 -12.64 -24.50
CA LEU A 17 2.40 -12.04 -24.13
C LEU A 17 2.23 -10.52 -24.08
N SER A 18 1.40 -10.09 -23.13
CA SER A 18 1.24 -8.68 -22.75
C SER A 18 1.62 -8.52 -21.27
N PHE A 19 2.80 -8.98 -20.88
CA PHE A 19 3.36 -8.54 -19.59
C PHE A 19 3.90 -7.14 -19.80
N ALA A 20 3.07 -6.17 -19.42
CA ALA A 20 3.47 -4.80 -19.21
C ALA A 20 4.70 -4.82 -18.30
N ALA A 21 5.82 -4.34 -18.82
CA ALA A 21 6.91 -3.84 -18.00
C ALA A 21 6.36 -2.64 -17.23
N ALA A 22 5.76 -2.91 -16.07
CA ALA A 22 5.59 -1.89 -15.04
C ALA A 22 6.99 -1.54 -14.57
N CYS A 23 7.59 -0.57 -15.26
CA CYS A 23 8.80 0.10 -14.84
C CYS A 23 8.65 0.44 -13.37
N SER A 24 9.61 -0.05 -12.59
CA SER A 24 9.84 0.33 -11.21
C SER A 24 10.22 1.82 -11.13
N SER A 25 9.27 2.72 -11.36
CA SER A 25 9.42 4.08 -10.90
C SER A 25 9.15 4.08 -9.41
N ASN A 26 10.07 4.71 -8.71
CA ASN A 26 10.25 4.73 -7.28
C ASN A 26 9.11 5.51 -6.60
N ALA A 27 7.87 5.00 -6.64
CA ALA A 27 6.66 5.72 -6.25
C ALA A 27 6.56 6.08 -4.75
N VAL A 28 7.38 5.47 -3.87
CA VAL A 28 7.59 5.97 -2.50
C VAL A 28 8.05 7.43 -2.53
N LYS A 29 8.79 7.85 -3.57
CA LYS A 29 9.23 9.24 -3.75
C LYS A 29 8.13 10.14 -4.30
N ASP A 30 7.21 9.59 -5.11
CA ASP A 30 6.15 10.35 -5.77
C ASP A 30 4.89 10.51 -4.89
N ASN A 31 4.68 9.61 -3.93
CA ASN A 31 3.54 9.65 -3.00
C ASN A 31 3.91 10.15 -1.59
N ALA A 32 5.21 10.29 -1.26
CA ALA A 32 5.66 10.86 0.00
C ALA A 32 6.46 12.16 -0.25
N THR A 33 5.85 13.30 0.06
CA THR A 33 6.46 14.61 -0.13
C THR A 33 7.65 14.77 0.83
N THR A 34 8.81 15.18 0.31
CA THR A 34 10.09 15.32 1.05
C THR A 34 10.26 16.70 1.70
N ALA A 35 9.16 17.36 2.07
CA ALA A 35 9.21 18.64 2.77
C ALA A 35 9.57 18.44 4.25
N PRO A 36 10.13 19.45 4.95
CA PRO A 36 10.37 19.38 6.40
C PRO A 36 9.05 19.08 7.11
N VAL A 37 8.94 17.86 7.61
CA VAL A 37 7.73 17.37 8.24
C VAL A 37 7.68 17.90 9.67
N LYS A 38 6.69 18.74 9.99
CA LYS A 38 6.29 18.97 11.39
C LYS A 38 5.56 17.73 11.86
N SER A 39 6.31 16.74 12.31
CA SER A 39 5.75 15.50 12.85
C SER A 39 5.43 15.66 14.34
N PRO A 40 4.36 15.00 14.83
CA PRO A 40 4.08 14.95 16.25
C PRO A 40 5.13 14.12 17.00
N GLN A 41 5.36 14.43 18.28
CA GLN A 41 6.28 13.65 19.13
C GLN A 41 5.79 12.22 19.40
N GLN A 42 4.47 12.01 19.30
CA GLN A 42 3.81 10.72 19.47
C GLN A 42 2.73 10.55 18.40
N TYR A 43 2.57 9.33 17.94
CA TYR A 43 1.51 8.92 17.01
C TYR A 43 0.42 8.17 17.75
N ASP A 44 -0.84 8.34 17.35
CA ASP A 44 -1.97 7.63 17.94
C ASP A 44 -1.94 6.13 17.62
N LEU A 45 -1.32 5.79 16.50
CA LEU A 45 -1.19 4.43 16.00
C LEU A 45 0.10 4.26 15.19
N VAL A 46 0.82 3.17 15.45
CA VAL A 46 2.00 2.74 14.68
C VAL A 46 1.67 1.42 14.00
N VAL A 47 1.90 1.35 12.70
CA VAL A 47 1.68 0.16 11.86
C VAL A 47 2.99 -0.27 11.25
N LEU A 48 3.22 -1.58 11.19
CA LEU A 48 4.39 -2.14 10.55
C LEU A 48 4.03 -2.65 9.14
N ALA A 49 4.97 -2.53 8.21
CA ALA A 49 4.87 -3.16 6.90
C ALA A 49 4.95 -4.69 7.03
N ASP A 50 4.09 -5.42 6.32
CA ASP A 50 4.10 -6.88 6.24
C ASP A 50 4.14 -7.35 4.77
N LYS A 51 4.06 -8.66 4.51
CA LYS A 51 4.12 -9.21 3.16
C LYS A 51 2.96 -8.71 2.30
N ASP A 52 3.18 -8.69 0.99
CA ASP A 52 2.13 -8.45 -0.01
C ASP A 52 1.43 -7.08 0.12
N GLY A 53 2.12 -6.06 0.66
CA GLY A 53 1.54 -4.73 0.86
C GLY A 53 0.57 -4.64 2.04
N GLN A 54 0.53 -5.67 2.87
CA GLN A 54 -0.30 -5.74 4.08
C GLN A 54 0.39 -5.09 5.27
N PHE A 55 -0.32 -5.05 6.38
CA PHE A 55 0.08 -4.33 7.57
C PHE A 55 0.11 -5.27 8.75
N ASP A 56 1.20 -5.26 9.51
CA ASP A 56 1.23 -5.87 10.83
C ASP A 56 0.79 -4.82 11.85
N TYR A 57 -0.32 -5.15 12.52
CA TYR A 57 -0.86 -4.39 13.63
C TYR A 57 -1.07 -5.33 14.82
N ASP A 58 -0.33 -5.11 15.91
CA ASP A 58 -0.31 -5.94 17.11
C ASP A 58 -0.09 -7.45 16.84
N GLY A 59 0.75 -7.77 15.85
CA GLY A 59 1.08 -9.14 15.47
C GLY A 59 0.08 -9.80 14.51
N ALA A 60 -0.93 -9.05 14.06
CA ALA A 60 -1.90 -9.51 13.07
C ALA A 60 -1.62 -8.90 11.70
N THR A 61 -1.52 -9.76 10.67
CA THR A 61 -1.47 -9.32 9.27
C THR A 61 -2.86 -8.90 8.80
N LEU A 62 -3.02 -7.62 8.46
CA LEU A 62 -4.24 -7.01 7.97
C LEU A 62 -4.01 -6.40 6.59
N ASN A 63 -4.95 -6.57 5.67
CA ASN A 63 -4.97 -5.73 4.47
C ASN A 63 -5.44 -4.30 4.83
N ALA A 64 -5.39 -3.38 3.87
CA ALA A 64 -5.80 -1.99 4.08
C ALA A 64 -7.26 -1.82 4.55
N GLU A 65 -8.17 -2.67 4.04
CA GLU A 65 -9.60 -2.61 4.38
C GLU A 65 -9.86 -3.07 5.82
N ASP A 66 -9.23 -4.17 6.24
CA ASP A 66 -9.34 -4.70 7.59
C ASP A 66 -8.71 -3.74 8.60
N LEU A 67 -7.52 -3.18 8.28
CA LEU A 67 -6.87 -2.16 9.10
C LEU A 67 -7.77 -0.93 9.26
N ARG A 68 -8.35 -0.42 8.17
CA ARG A 68 -9.29 0.71 8.21
C ARG A 68 -10.49 0.41 9.10
N SER A 69 -11.08 -0.77 8.95
CA SER A 69 -12.25 -1.20 9.72
C SER A 69 -11.93 -1.32 11.20
N HIS A 70 -10.76 -1.86 11.54
CA HIS A 70 -10.26 -1.93 12.89
C HIS A 70 -10.09 -0.54 13.52
N ILE A 71 -9.46 0.39 12.80
CA ILE A 71 -9.27 1.77 13.30
C ILE A 71 -10.61 2.49 13.43
N ARG A 72 -11.56 2.30 12.51
CA ARG A 72 -12.90 2.88 12.64
C ARG A 72 -13.59 2.41 13.92
N PHE A 73 -13.56 1.12 14.21
CA PHE A 73 -14.11 0.57 15.45
C PHE A 73 -13.42 1.17 16.69
N ARG A 74 -12.10 1.34 16.65
CA ARG A 74 -11.33 2.01 17.71
C ARG A 74 -11.79 3.48 17.90
N ASN A 75 -12.02 4.21 16.82
CA ASN A 75 -12.53 5.59 16.88
C ASN A 75 -13.93 5.65 17.52
N GLU A 76 -14.82 4.72 17.16
CA GLU A 76 -16.17 4.61 17.71
C GLU A 76 -16.17 4.26 19.21
N THR A 77 -15.12 3.61 19.70
CA THR A 77 -14.93 3.24 21.11
C THR A 77 -14.19 4.31 21.94
N ASN A 78 -14.24 5.57 21.50
CA ASN A 78 -13.62 6.75 22.14
C ASN A 78 -12.08 6.73 22.18
N GLN A 79 -11.44 6.05 21.22
CA GLN A 79 -9.99 6.13 21.02
C GLN A 79 -9.68 6.67 19.62
N PRO A 80 -9.84 7.99 19.40
CA PRO A 80 -9.69 8.57 18.08
C PRO A 80 -8.23 8.47 17.59
N VAL A 81 -8.06 8.04 16.36
CA VAL A 81 -6.78 7.99 15.65
C VAL A 81 -6.72 9.15 14.66
N HIS A 82 -5.90 10.15 14.96
CA HIS A 82 -5.67 11.31 14.09
C HIS A 82 -4.35 11.19 13.32
N THR A 83 -3.38 10.47 13.87
CA THR A 83 -2.03 10.35 13.33
C THR A 83 -1.60 8.88 13.27
N ILE A 84 -1.16 8.45 12.09
CA ILE A 84 -0.70 7.08 11.84
C ILE A 84 0.75 7.11 11.35
N LEU A 85 1.62 6.31 11.96
CA LEU A 85 2.99 6.10 11.49
C LEU A 85 3.14 4.71 10.89
N LEU A 86 3.48 4.64 9.62
CA LEU A 86 3.94 3.42 8.95
C LEU A 86 5.45 3.27 9.12
N ARG A 87 5.89 2.13 9.64
CA ARG A 87 7.32 1.76 9.73
C ARG A 87 7.57 0.46 8.99
N ARG A 88 8.85 0.17 8.76
CA ARG A 88 9.27 -1.16 8.31
C ARG A 88 8.88 -2.22 9.35
N GLY A 89 8.49 -3.40 8.88
CA GLY A 89 8.37 -4.57 9.74
C GLY A 89 9.74 -5.17 10.06
N GLU A 90 9.74 -6.17 10.95
CA GLU A 90 10.97 -6.89 11.32
C GLU A 90 11.66 -7.50 10.10
N LYS A 91 10.87 -8.13 9.22
CA LYS A 91 11.34 -8.87 8.05
C LYS A 91 10.94 -8.23 6.72
N GLN A 92 10.19 -7.13 6.75
CA GLN A 92 9.59 -6.53 5.57
C GLN A 92 9.96 -5.05 5.43
N LYS A 93 10.36 -4.69 4.21
CA LYS A 93 10.60 -3.30 3.82
C LYS A 93 9.27 -2.64 3.44
N ILE A 94 9.20 -1.33 3.59
CA ILE A 94 8.08 -0.56 3.07
C ILE A 94 8.15 -0.56 1.54
N THR A 95 7.05 -0.96 0.90
CA THR A 95 6.87 -0.94 -0.56
C THR A 95 5.90 0.17 -0.96
N ASN A 96 5.75 0.40 -2.27
CA ASN A 96 4.75 1.33 -2.80
C ASN A 96 3.32 0.93 -2.40
N ASP A 97 3.03 -0.38 -2.37
CA ASP A 97 1.70 -0.90 -2.04
C ASP A 97 1.30 -0.56 -0.60
N HIS A 98 2.25 -0.62 0.33
CA HIS A 98 2.04 -0.17 1.71
C HIS A 98 1.72 1.31 1.78
N VAL A 99 2.48 2.15 1.06
CA VAL A 99 2.26 3.61 1.05
C VAL A 99 0.91 3.94 0.43
N ALA A 100 0.54 3.27 -0.67
CA ALA A 100 -0.74 3.45 -1.34
C ALA A 100 -1.92 2.98 -0.47
N GLY A 101 -1.79 1.80 0.14
CA GLY A 101 -2.79 1.27 1.07
C GLY A 101 -2.99 2.19 2.27
N MET A 102 -1.89 2.65 2.87
CA MET A 102 -1.93 3.59 3.99
C MET A 102 -2.52 4.96 3.59
N ALA A 103 -2.21 5.47 2.40
CA ALA A 103 -2.84 6.68 1.88
C ALA A 103 -4.37 6.53 1.76
N GLY A 104 -4.85 5.35 1.32
CA GLY A 104 -6.28 5.04 1.29
C GLY A 104 -6.93 5.01 2.68
N VAL A 105 -6.29 4.32 3.63
CA VAL A 105 -6.74 4.26 5.04
C VAL A 105 -6.82 5.67 5.64
N ALA A 106 -5.76 6.47 5.45
CA ALA A 106 -5.67 7.82 5.99
C ALA A 106 -6.74 8.75 5.39
N ARG A 107 -6.98 8.66 4.08
CA ARG A 107 -8.04 9.40 3.39
C ARG A 107 -9.41 9.11 3.98
N ASP A 108 -9.76 7.83 4.09
CA ASP A 108 -11.09 7.40 4.52
C ASP A 108 -11.38 7.76 5.98
N LEU A 109 -10.34 7.75 6.82
CA LEU A 109 -10.44 8.07 8.24
C LEU A 109 -10.20 9.54 8.54
N LYS A 110 -9.84 10.36 7.54
CA LYS A 110 -9.40 11.75 7.70
C LYS A 110 -8.27 11.90 8.72
N ALA A 111 -7.35 10.94 8.72
CA ALA A 111 -6.17 10.91 9.56
C ALA A 111 -4.95 11.39 8.76
N GLU A 112 -3.97 11.95 9.45
CA GLU A 112 -2.66 12.21 8.87
C GLU A 112 -1.80 10.95 8.93
N ALA A 113 -1.22 10.56 7.79
CA ALA A 113 -0.33 9.42 7.72
C ALA A 113 1.11 9.83 7.42
N TYR A 114 2.02 9.18 8.13
CA TYR A 114 3.45 9.39 8.06
C TYR A 114 4.12 8.06 7.73
N VAL A 115 5.29 8.12 7.11
CA VAL A 115 6.11 6.95 6.82
C VAL A 115 7.55 7.22 7.24
N GLU A 116 8.11 6.33 8.05
CA GLU A 116 9.55 6.24 8.26
C GLU A 116 10.09 5.32 7.18
N ASP A 117 10.70 5.88 6.13
CA ASP A 117 11.14 5.10 4.98
C ASP A 117 12.24 4.08 5.33
N ASN A 118 12.63 3.27 4.35
CA ASN A 118 13.64 2.23 4.56
C ASN A 118 15.03 2.77 4.95
N ASP A 119 15.28 4.08 4.77
CA ASP A 119 16.50 4.78 5.17
C ASP A 119 16.36 5.49 6.53
N GLY A 120 15.22 5.31 7.22
CA GLY A 120 14.91 5.94 8.50
C GLY A 120 14.46 7.40 8.39
N LYS A 121 14.11 7.88 7.19
CA LYS A 121 13.66 9.26 6.98
C LYS A 121 12.15 9.34 7.07
N LEU A 122 11.71 10.23 7.94
CA LEU A 122 10.29 10.51 8.12
C LEU A 122 9.74 11.39 7.00
N LYS A 123 8.60 10.99 6.43
CA LYS A 123 7.88 11.70 5.37
C LYS A 123 6.38 11.69 5.66
N VAL A 124 5.66 12.69 5.15
CA VAL A 124 4.19 12.67 5.13
C VAL A 124 3.73 11.88 3.90
N ILE A 125 2.75 11.01 4.07
CA ILE A 125 2.07 10.34 2.96
C ILE A 125 1.07 11.33 2.37
N ALA A 126 1.26 11.70 1.11
CA ALA A 126 0.39 12.63 0.43
C ALA A 126 -0.94 11.93 0.11
N ILE A 127 -2.03 12.45 0.68
CA ILE A 127 -3.39 12.04 0.31
C ILE A 127 -3.77 12.86 -0.92
N ARG A 128 -3.87 12.21 -2.08
CA ARG A 128 -4.43 12.86 -3.28
C ARG A 128 -5.96 12.77 -3.19
N ASP A 129 -6.62 13.92 -3.26
CA ASP A 129 -8.05 14.00 -3.54
C ASP A 129 -8.23 13.85 -5.05
N ASP A 130 -8.67 12.67 -5.48
CA ASP A 130 -9.08 12.44 -6.85
C ASP A 130 -10.50 13.03 -6.99
N LYS A 131 -10.58 14.33 -7.28
CA LYS A 131 -11.84 15.07 -7.53
C LYS A 131 -12.35 14.84 -8.95
#